data_AF-A0A7C4C1M2-F1
#
_entry.id   AF-A0A7C4C1M2-F1
#
_cell.length_a   1.000
_cell.length_b   1.000
_cell.length_c   1.000
_cell.angle_alpha   90.00
_cell.angle_beta   90.00
_cell.angle_gamma   90.00
#
_symmetry.space_group_name_H-M   'P 1'
#
loop_
_entity.id
_entity.type
_entity.pdbx_description
1 polymer ?
#
loop_
_entity_poly.entity_id
_entity_poly.type
_entity_poly.pdbx_seq_one_letter_code
_entity_poly.pdbx_strand_id
1 'polypeptide(L)'
;MKSHLEFPEVDQLRERSQVRSQPACFVCGQDNPHGLRIRFQRNEQGEVSALWSPAPVWEGFEGIVHGGVVSAVLDTESSLTARNGAEHAHAWASFLSVR
;
A
#
# COMPACT_ATOMS: atom_id res chain seq x y z
N MET A 1 24.31 16.68 7.34
CA MET A 1 24.01 15.56 6.42
C MET A 1 22.60 15.06 6.75
N LYS A 2 21.57 15.78 6.27
CA LYS A 2 20.16 15.40 6.40
C LYS A 2 19.71 15.10 4.97
N SER A 3 19.62 13.82 4.62
CA SER A 3 18.93 13.42 3.40
C SER A 3 17.45 13.64 3.65
N HIS A 4 16.93 14.77 3.17
CA HIS A 4 15.50 14.98 3.02
C HIS A 4 14.99 13.90 2.06
N LEU A 5 14.32 12.88 2.60
CA LEU A 5 13.46 12.01 1.81
C LEU A 5 12.17 12.80 1.59
N GLU A 6 12.05 13.38 0.40
CA GLU A 6 10.84 14.10 -0.01
C GLU A 6 9.75 13.07 -0.31
N PHE A 7 8.76 13.00 0.58
CA PHE A 7 7.57 12.19 0.33
C PHE A 7 6.72 12.89 -0.75
N PRO A 8 6.33 12.20 -1.83
CA PRO A 8 5.47 12.81 -2.83
C PRO A 8 4.11 13.15 -2.23
N GLU A 9 3.60 14.32 -2.59
CA GLU A 9 2.32 14.83 -2.10
C GLU A 9 1.16 13.91 -2.56
N VAL A 10 0.16 13.72 -1.70
CA VAL A 10 -0.96 12.76 -1.89
C VAL A 10 -1.68 12.93 -3.24
N ASP A 11 -1.70 14.15 -3.78
CA ASP A 11 -2.33 14.46 -5.06
C ASP A 11 -1.52 13.99 -6.28
N GLN A 12 -0.19 13.91 -6.17
CA GLN A 12 0.70 13.48 -7.28
C GLN A 12 0.57 11.98 -7.59
N LEU A 13 -0.01 11.22 -6.67
CA LEU A 13 -0.31 9.80 -6.86
C LEU A 13 -1.52 9.58 -7.77
N ARG A 14 -2.43 10.55 -7.90
CA ARG A 14 -3.71 10.38 -8.62
C ARG A 14 -3.57 10.17 -10.14
N GLU A 15 -2.42 10.52 -10.73
CA GLU A 15 -2.19 10.46 -12.18
C GLU A 15 -1.60 9.11 -12.68
N ARG A 16 -1.55 8.08 -11.81
CA ARG A 16 -0.87 6.80 -12.06
C ARG A 16 -1.81 5.68 -12.50
N SER A 17 -1.32 4.81 -13.39
CA SER A 17 -2.07 3.64 -13.88
C SER A 17 -2.36 2.63 -12.76
N GLN A 18 -3.62 2.18 -12.62
CA GLN A 18 -4.03 1.30 -11.53
C GLN A 18 -3.52 -0.14 -11.72
N VAL A 19 -2.99 -0.74 -10.65
CA VAL A 19 -2.58 -2.15 -10.65
C VAL A 19 -3.81 -3.06 -10.62
N ARG A 20 -3.78 -4.16 -11.38
CA ARG A 20 -4.87 -5.16 -11.40
C ARG A 20 -5.03 -5.77 -10.01
N SER A 21 -6.22 -5.66 -9.45
CA SER A 21 -6.62 -6.33 -8.21
C SER A 21 -7.62 -7.45 -8.48
N GLN A 22 -7.69 -8.41 -7.57
CA GLN A 22 -8.77 -9.39 -7.52
C GLN A 22 -9.93 -8.80 -6.68
N PRO A 23 -11.19 -8.79 -7.17
CA PRO A 23 -12.31 -8.12 -6.49
C PRO A 23 -12.47 -8.47 -5.00
N ALA A 24 -12.31 -9.74 -4.67
CA ALA A 24 -12.47 -10.27 -3.31
C ALA A 24 -11.19 -10.25 -2.46
N CYS A 25 -10.05 -9.80 -2.99
CA CYS A 25 -8.79 -9.77 -2.23
C CYS A 25 -8.94 -8.94 -0.95
N PHE A 26 -8.45 -9.48 0.16
CA PHE A 26 -8.48 -8.79 1.45
C PHE A 26 -7.75 -7.44 1.43
N VAL A 27 -6.64 -7.33 0.69
CA VAL A 27 -5.81 -6.11 0.70
C VAL A 27 -6.23 -5.14 -0.39
N CYS A 28 -6.19 -5.53 -1.66
CA CYS A 28 -6.39 -4.63 -2.79
C CYS A 28 -7.77 -4.72 -3.47
N GLY A 29 -8.60 -5.69 -3.06
CA GLY A 29 -9.91 -5.94 -3.63
C GLY A 29 -10.89 -4.83 -3.27
N GLN A 30 -11.32 -4.05 -4.26
CA GLN A 30 -12.20 -2.90 -4.04
C GLN A 30 -13.63 -3.31 -3.69
N ASP A 31 -14.03 -4.54 -4.05
CA ASP A 31 -15.38 -5.06 -3.82
C ASP A 31 -15.49 -5.89 -2.53
N ASN A 32 -14.38 -6.11 -1.81
CA ASN A 32 -14.41 -6.83 -0.54
C ASN A 32 -14.92 -5.90 0.59
N PRO A 33 -16.12 -6.12 1.18
CA PRO A 33 -16.65 -5.32 2.28
C PRO A 33 -15.87 -5.40 3.58
N HIS A 34 -15.05 -6.44 3.73
CA HIS A 34 -14.25 -6.70 4.92
C HIS A 34 -12.75 -6.55 4.66
N GLY A 35 -12.37 -6.05 3.47
CA GLY A 35 -10.98 -5.83 3.09
C GLY A 35 -10.46 -4.43 3.41
N LEU A 36 -9.14 -4.26 3.31
CA LEU A 36 -8.44 -2.98 3.46
C LEU A 36 -8.69 -2.04 2.27
N ARG A 37 -9.03 -2.61 1.09
CA ARG A 37 -9.33 -1.90 -0.16
C ARG A 37 -8.23 -0.92 -0.59
N ILE A 38 -6.97 -1.25 -0.32
CA ILE A 38 -5.80 -0.44 -0.68
C ILE A 38 -5.68 -0.33 -2.20
N ARG A 39 -5.48 0.90 -2.68
CA ARG A 39 -5.29 1.19 -4.11
C ARG A 39 -3.82 1.30 -4.43
N PHE A 40 -3.31 0.31 -5.16
CA PHE A 40 -1.96 0.33 -5.69
C PHE A 40 -1.93 0.99 -7.07
N GLN A 41 -0.88 1.76 -7.28
CA GLN A 41 -0.67 2.58 -8.47
C GLN A 41 0.72 2.38 -9.01
N ARG A 42 0.82 2.27 -10.33
CA ARG A 42 2.09 2.09 -11.05
C ARG A 42 2.46 3.37 -11.80
N ASN A 43 3.67 3.88 -11.58
CA ASN A 43 4.20 5.01 -12.36
C ASN A 43 4.76 4.54 -13.71
N GLU A 44 5.20 5.50 -14.53
CA GLU A 44 5.79 5.25 -15.85
C GLU A 44 7.07 4.41 -15.80
N GLN A 45 7.82 4.49 -14.70
CA GLN A 45 9.05 3.74 -14.46
C GLN A 45 8.77 2.28 -14.00
N GLY A 46 7.50 1.93 -13.78
CA GLY A 46 7.10 0.60 -13.36
C GLY A 46 7.11 0.38 -11.85
N GLU A 47 7.40 1.40 -11.04
CA GLU A 47 7.33 1.31 -9.58
C GLU A 47 5.89 1.34 -9.11
N VAL A 48 5.60 0.51 -8.11
CA VAL A 48 4.27 0.39 -7.51
C VAL A 48 4.28 1.01 -6.11
N SER A 49 3.31 1.88 -5.82
CA SER A 49 3.09 2.37 -4.46
C SER A 49 1.62 2.51 -4.14
N ALA A 50 1.32 2.68 -2.85
CA ALA A 50 -0.02 2.97 -2.35
C ALA A 50 0.08 3.87 -1.12
N LEU A 51 -0.97 4.67 -0.90
CA LEU A 51 -1.20 5.31 0.39
C LEU A 51 -2.37 4.64 1.07
N TRP A 52 -2.22 4.37 2.37
CA TRP A 52 -3.24 3.75 3.18
C TRP A 52 -3.20 4.30 4.59
N SER A 53 -4.36 4.77 5.05
CA SER A 53 -4.59 5.16 6.43
C SER A 53 -5.42 4.06 7.10
N PRO A 54 -4.85 3.29 8.05
CA PRO A 54 -5.57 2.23 8.74
C PRO A 54 -6.69 2.81 9.61
N ALA A 55 -7.88 2.24 9.52
CA ALA A 55 -8.95 2.50 10.48
C ALA A 55 -8.65 1.79 11.83
N PRO A 56 -9.18 2.31 12.96
CA PRO A 56 -8.95 1.71 14.30
C PRO A 56 -9.36 0.24 14.44
N VAL A 57 -10.28 -0.25 13.60
CA VAL A 57 -10.67 -1.67 13.57
C VAL A 57 -9.52 -2.62 13.23
N TRP A 58 -8.42 -2.09 12.67
CA TRP A 58 -7.23 -2.87 12.33
C TRP A 58 -6.15 -2.84 13.42
N GLU A 59 -6.43 -2.29 14.60
CA GLU A 59 -5.48 -2.26 15.72
C GLU A 59 -5.21 -3.66 16.30
N GLY A 60 -3.96 -3.90 16.67
CA GLY A 60 -3.58 -5.03 17.53
C GLY A 60 -3.35 -4.58 18.97
N PHE A 61 -2.74 -3.41 19.14
CA PHE A 61 -2.61 -2.69 20.40
C PHE A 61 -3.11 -1.25 20.20
N GLU A 62 -3.45 -0.56 21.28
CA GLU A 62 -3.96 0.82 21.23
C GLU A 62 -3.06 1.73 20.37
N GLY A 63 -3.61 2.28 19.29
CA GLY A 63 -2.91 3.17 18.36
C GLY A 63 -1.90 2.48 17.43
N ILE A 64 -1.83 1.14 17.43
CA ILE A 64 -0.87 0.34 16.67
C ILE A 64 -1.61 -0.69 15.80
N VAL A 65 -1.39 -0.64 14.48
CA VAL A 65 -1.94 -1.61 13.53
C VAL A 65 -1.49 -3.03 13.89
N HIS A 66 -2.42 -3.98 13.82
CA HIS A 66 -2.14 -5.38 14.07
C HIS A 66 -1.07 -5.89 13.11
N GLY A 67 -0.03 -6.55 13.64
CA GLY A 67 1.12 -7.01 12.85
C GLY A 67 0.73 -7.89 11.66
N GLY A 68 -0.26 -8.78 11.84
CA GLY A 68 -0.79 -9.60 10.74
C GLY A 68 -1.45 -8.82 9.60
N VAL A 69 -2.04 -7.66 9.88
CA VAL A 69 -2.59 -6.77 8.84
C VAL A 69 -1.44 -6.13 8.06
N VAL A 70 -0.42 -5.64 8.77
CA VAL A 70 0.81 -5.13 8.15
C VAL A 70 1.46 -6.21 7.27
N SER A 71 1.58 -7.44 7.77
CA SER A 71 2.12 -8.56 7.01
C SER A 71 1.31 -8.86 5.74
N ALA A 72 -0.02 -8.81 5.80
CA ALA A 72 -0.87 -9.01 4.61
C ALA A 72 -0.64 -7.93 3.54
N VAL A 73 -0.45 -6.68 3.96
CA VAL A 73 -0.13 -5.57 3.04
C VAL A 73 1.23 -5.81 2.36
N LEU A 74 2.25 -6.18 3.14
CA LEU A 74 3.59 -6.49 2.61
C LEU A 74 3.58 -7.70 1.67
N ASP A 75 2.86 -8.77 2.02
CA ASP A 75 2.68 -9.95 1.17
C ASP A 75 2.04 -9.58 -0.18
N THR A 76 0.96 -8.79 -0.13
CA THR A 76 0.32 -8.30 -1.35
C THR A 76 1.28 -7.46 -2.18
N GLU A 77 2.02 -6.55 -1.56
CA GLU A 77 2.98 -5.70 -2.26
C GLU A 77 4.11 -6.50 -2.93
N SER A 78 4.66 -7.50 -2.25
CA SER A 78 5.68 -8.39 -2.81
C SER A 78 5.19 -9.15 -4.05
N SER A 79 3.88 -9.41 -4.12
CA SER A 79 3.25 -10.06 -5.28
C SER A 79 3.05 -9.11 -6.47
N LEU A 80 3.20 -7.79 -6.28
CA LEU A 80 3.04 -6.78 -7.34
C LEU A 80 4.37 -6.55 -8.09
N THR A 81 4.82 -7.57 -8.82
CA THR A 81 6.03 -7.47 -9.66
C THR A 81 5.85 -6.49 -10.83
N ALA A 82 6.94 -5.86 -11.27
CA ALA A 82 6.93 -5.07 -12.50
C ALA A 82 6.88 -5.95 -13.74
N ARG A 83 6.46 -5.35 -14.88
CA ARG A 83 6.28 -6.08 -16.16
C ARG A 83 7.56 -6.78 -16.65
N ASN A 84 8.73 -6.33 -16.18
CA ASN A 84 10.04 -6.92 -16.45
C ASN A 84 10.42 -8.06 -15.49
N GLY A 85 9.52 -8.46 -14.58
CA GLY A 85 9.78 -9.48 -13.55
C GLY A 85 10.66 -8.99 -12.40
N ALA A 86 11.11 -7.73 -12.42
CA ALA A 86 11.87 -7.15 -11.33
C ALA A 86 10.94 -6.68 -10.20
N GLU A 87 11.36 -6.94 -8.97
CA GLU A 87 10.77 -6.42 -7.75
C GLU A 87 11.16 -4.95 -7.57
N HIS A 88 10.38 -4.04 -8.15
CA HIS A 88 10.45 -2.60 -7.86
C HIS A 88 9.36 -2.20 -6.87
N ALA A 89 9.11 -3.08 -5.90
CA ALA A 89 8.13 -2.88 -4.86
C ALA A 89 8.86 -2.18 -3.70
N HIS A 90 8.71 -0.85 -3.66
CA HIS A 90 9.15 -0.04 -2.54
C HIS A 90 7.89 0.35 -1.74
N ALA A 91 7.37 -0.56 -0.91
CA ALA A 91 6.33 -0.24 0.07
C ALA A 91 6.88 0.75 1.11
N TRP A 92 6.75 2.04 0.81
CA TRP A 92 6.81 3.06 1.82
C TRP A 92 5.43 3.15 2.44
N ALA A 93 5.26 2.61 3.64
CA ALA A 93 4.10 2.99 4.43
C ALA A 93 4.54 3.63 5.74
N SER A 94 3.81 4.66 6.11
CA SER A 94 3.86 5.26 7.44
C SER A 94 3.18 4.29 8.42
N PHE A 95 3.81 3.14 8.68
CA PHE A 95 3.21 1.97 9.34
C PHE A 95 2.92 2.12 10.85
N LEU A 96 3.09 3.30 11.47
CA LEU A 96 3.26 3.38 12.93
C LEU A 96 2.39 4.41 13.67
N SER A 97 1.30 4.88 13.08
CA SER A 97 0.30 5.57 13.89
C SER A 97 -1.10 5.53 13.27
N VAL A 98 -2.07 5.04 14.04
CA VAL A 98 -3.49 5.27 13.78
C VAL A 98 -3.81 6.67 14.32
N ARG A 99 -3.65 7.71 13.50
CA ARG A 99 -4.13 9.07 13.79
C ARG A 99 -4.68 9.73 12.53
#